data_AF-A0A6P0DU98-F1
#
_entry.id   AF-A0A6P0DU98-F1
#
_cell.length_a   1.000
_cell.length_b   1.000
_cell.length_c   1.000
_cell.angle_alpha   90.00
_cell.angle_beta   90.00
_cell.angle_gamma   90.00
#
_symmetry.space_group_name_H-M   'P 1'
#
loop_
_entity.id
_entity.type
_entity.pdbx_description
1 polymer ?
#
loop_
_entity_poly.entity_id
_entity_poly.type
_entity_poly.pdbx_seq_one_letter_code
_entity_poly.pdbx_strand_id
1 'polypeptide(L)'
;TWGFNGTVTKDFEYSNVRHSVKATLEATTSDWTQYSSALCPTPTTCPSLNNQSEVPDVESKTIGLSIEDKIEFGDTNFALTPGIRFDWFSYDPSTSGGFASNPALAKFGTLSDRSDQHVSPKVLATYELTPDVQLYTQLSSAFRAPTVDELYS
;
A
#
# COMPACT_ATOMS: atom_id res chain seq x y z
N THR A 1 13.11 6.37 -2.63
CA THR A 1 12.16 5.74 -1.70
C THR A 1 12.79 5.50 -0.35
N TRP A 2 12.08 5.89 0.71
CA TRP A 2 12.41 5.60 2.10
C TRP A 2 11.20 4.96 2.77
N GLY A 3 11.42 3.98 3.65
CA GLY A 3 10.33 3.28 4.32
C GLY A 3 10.70 2.89 5.75
N PHE A 4 9.67 2.78 6.58
CA PHE A 4 9.73 2.28 7.93
C PHE A 4 8.67 1.17 8.10
N ASN A 5 9.06 0.07 8.71
CA ASN A 5 8.15 -0.98 9.17
C ASN A 5 8.52 -1.32 10.62
N GLY A 6 7.52 -1.27 11.51
CA GLY A 6 7.67 -1.66 12.90
C GLY A 6 6.52 -2.55 13.32
N THR A 7 6.83 -3.63 14.05
CA THR A 7 5.84 -4.52 14.66
C THR A 7 6.12 -4.66 16.14
N VAL A 8 5.06 -4.63 16.95
CA VAL A 8 5.10 -4.87 18.39
C VAL A 8 4.08 -5.94 18.72
N THR A 9 4.50 -6.91 19.53
CA THR A 9 3.63 -7.97 20.05
C THR A 9 3.62 -7.92 21.56
N LYS A 10 2.45 -8.14 22.16
CA LYS A 10 2.28 -8.28 23.60
C LYS A 10 1.38 -9.46 23.91
N ASP A 11 1.93 -10.39 24.68
CA ASP A 11 1.19 -11.52 25.23
C ASP A 11 0.75 -11.21 26.66
N PHE A 12 -0.50 -11.55 26.98
CA PHE A 12 -1.02 -11.45 28.34
C PHE A 12 -2.21 -12.41 28.53
N GLU A 13 -2.54 -12.66 29.78
CA GLU A 13 -3.69 -13.47 30.16
C GLU A 13 -4.71 -12.58 30.86
N TYR A 14 -5.98 -12.72 30.48
CA TYR A 14 -7.09 -12.03 31.13
C TYR A 14 -8.30 -12.95 31.18
N SER A 15 -8.85 -13.15 32.38
CA SER A 15 -10.07 -13.94 32.59
C SER A 15 -10.02 -15.36 31.98
N ASN A 16 -8.92 -16.08 32.18
CA ASN A 16 -8.68 -17.45 31.66
C ASN A 16 -8.67 -17.55 30.13
N VAL A 17 -8.31 -16.45 29.47
CA VAL A 17 -8.14 -16.35 28.02
C VAL A 17 -6.75 -15.77 27.78
N ARG A 18 -5.99 -16.39 26.87
CA ARG A 18 -4.67 -15.88 26.48
C ARG A 18 -4.83 -14.99 25.26
N HIS A 19 -4.23 -13.81 25.33
CA HIS A 19 -4.23 -12.81 24.27
C HIS A 19 -2.81 -12.64 23.73
N SER A 20 -2.66 -12.61 22.41
CA SER A 20 -1.44 -12.20 21.72
C SER A 20 -1.79 -11.05 20.78
N VAL A 21 -1.59 -9.83 21.27
CA VAL A 21 -1.92 -8.60 20.53
C VAL A 21 -0.70 -8.19 19.72
N LYS A 22 -0.87 -8.08 18.40
CA LYS A 22 0.16 -7.65 17.45
C LYS A 22 -0.30 -6.36 16.77
N ALA A 23 0.53 -5.33 16.82
CA ALA A 23 0.33 -4.09 16.09
C ALA A 23 1.49 -3.86 15.11
N THR A 24 1.19 -3.43 13.90
CA THR A 24 2.17 -3.13 12.85
C THR A 24 1.91 -1.74 12.28
N LEU A 25 2.99 -0.98 12.09
CA LEU A 25 3.01 0.32 11.42
C LEU A 25 3.95 0.23 10.21
N GLU A 26 3.45 0.69 9.08
CA GLU A 26 4.18 0.85 7.82
C GLU A 26 4.05 2.30 7.38
N ALA A 27 5.16 2.94 7.04
CA ALA A 27 5.17 4.29 6.48
C ALA A 27 6.20 4.35 5.37
N THR A 28 5.82 4.85 4.20
CA THR A 28 6.71 4.95 3.04
C THR A 28 6.55 6.31 2.38
N THR A 29 7.68 6.87 1.95
CA THR A 29 7.73 7.99 1.01
C THR A 29 8.55 7.61 -0.21
N SER A 30 8.08 7.92 -1.41
CA SER A 30 8.78 7.61 -2.64
C SER A 30 8.50 8.65 -3.72
N ASP A 31 9.55 9.04 -4.42
CA ASP A 31 9.45 9.78 -5.67
C ASP A 31 9.34 8.79 -6.83
N TRP A 32 8.39 9.04 -7.71
CA TRP A 32 8.24 8.35 -8.98
C TRP A 32 8.60 9.31 -10.10
N THR A 33 9.54 8.91 -10.95
CA THR A 33 9.97 9.70 -12.11
C THR A 33 10.08 8.78 -13.31
N GLN A 34 9.78 9.30 -14.50
CA GLN A 34 9.91 8.57 -15.75
C GLN A 34 10.53 9.50 -16.79
N TYR A 35 11.41 8.95 -17.63
CA TYR A 35 11.99 9.71 -18.74
C TYR A 35 12.27 8.77 -19.91
N SER A 36 11.71 9.10 -21.07
CA SER A 36 12.04 8.43 -22.33
C SER A 36 13.17 9.17 -23.03
N SER A 37 14.12 8.45 -23.63
CA SER A 37 15.19 9.06 -24.44
C SER A 37 15.36 8.32 -25.76
N ALA A 38 15.72 9.06 -26.80
CA ALA A 38 16.03 8.51 -28.12
C ALA A 38 17.15 9.31 -28.78
N LEU A 39 18.11 8.60 -29.39
CA LEU A 39 19.14 9.21 -30.22
C LEU A 39 18.59 9.42 -31.63
N CYS A 40 18.37 10.67 -32.01
CA CYS A 40 17.88 11.04 -33.34
C CYS A 40 19.01 11.71 -34.14
N PRO A 41 19.43 11.15 -35.29
CA PRO A 41 20.44 11.76 -36.15
C PRO A 41 20.02 13.13 -36.70
N THR A 42 18.72 13.36 -36.88
CA THR A 42 18.13 14.66 -37.27
C THR A 42 16.82 14.92 -36.51
N PRO A 43 16.47 16.17 -36.19
CA PRO A 43 15.23 16.50 -35.47
C PRO A 43 13.95 16.05 -36.20
N THR A 44 13.99 15.95 -37.53
CA THR A 44 12.83 15.62 -38.39
C THR A 44 12.49 14.13 -38.46
N THR A 45 13.40 13.24 -38.02
CA THR A 45 13.17 11.77 -38.02
C THR A 45 12.75 11.23 -36.65
N CYS A 46 12.56 12.11 -35.67
CA CYS A 46 12.31 11.78 -34.28
C CYS A 46 10.79 11.55 -34.08
N PRO A 47 10.33 10.37 -33.63
CA PRO A 47 8.90 10.14 -33.34
C PRO A 47 8.37 11.15 -32.32
N SER A 48 7.12 11.60 -32.39
CA SER A 48 6.53 12.38 -31.29
C SER A 48 6.62 11.60 -29.98
N LEU A 49 6.86 12.27 -28.84
CA LEU A 49 7.03 11.67 -27.50
C LEU A 49 8.38 10.96 -27.25
N ASN A 50 9.51 11.58 -27.64
CA ASN A 50 10.87 11.15 -27.25
C ASN A 50 11.60 12.21 -26.43
N ASN A 51 12.65 11.84 -25.68
CA ASN A 51 13.48 12.78 -24.91
C ASN A 51 12.65 13.65 -23.94
N GLN A 52 11.68 13.02 -23.28
CA GLN A 52 10.72 13.66 -22.38
C GLN A 52 10.09 12.66 -21.43
N SER A 53 9.47 13.17 -20.37
CA SER A 53 8.60 12.40 -19.49
C SER A 53 7.17 12.38 -20.03
N GLU A 54 6.56 11.20 -20.05
CA GLU A 54 5.19 10.97 -20.49
C GLU A 54 4.20 11.03 -19.33
N VAL A 55 4.68 10.80 -18.11
CA VAL A 55 3.94 10.86 -16.84
C VAL A 55 4.65 11.88 -15.94
N PRO A 56 3.92 12.66 -15.11
CA PRO A 56 4.53 13.62 -14.19
C PRO A 56 5.42 12.93 -13.15
N ASP A 57 6.37 13.69 -12.60
CA ASP A 57 7.05 13.27 -11.39
C ASP A 57 6.04 13.31 -10.23
N VAL A 58 5.98 12.26 -9.41
CA VAL A 58 4.99 12.15 -8.32
C VAL A 58 5.66 11.81 -6.99
N GLU A 59 5.48 12.68 -6.00
CA GLU A 59 5.82 12.35 -4.60
C GLU A 59 4.67 11.52 -4.01
N SER A 60 4.99 10.33 -3.53
CA SER A 60 4.05 9.38 -2.97
C SER A 60 4.29 9.17 -1.49
N LYS A 61 3.24 9.20 -0.68
CA LYS A 61 3.27 8.91 0.75
C LYS A 61 2.22 7.84 1.07
N THR A 62 2.59 6.84 1.85
CA THR A 62 1.65 5.79 2.32
C THR A 62 1.83 5.53 3.80
N ILE A 63 0.72 5.32 4.51
CA ILE A 63 0.71 4.89 5.91
C ILE A 63 -0.22 3.69 6.02
N GLY A 64 0.27 2.62 6.64
CA GLY A 64 -0.46 1.41 6.97
C GLY A 64 -0.38 1.14 8.47
N LEU A 65 -1.53 0.91 9.11
CA LEU A 65 -1.63 0.60 10.54
C LEU A 65 -2.51 -0.63 10.70
N SER A 66 -2.01 -1.68 11.34
CA SER A 66 -2.84 -2.85 11.65
C SER A 66 -2.72 -3.27 13.10
N ILE A 67 -3.82 -3.74 13.67
CA ILE A 67 -3.85 -4.41 14.97
C ILE A 67 -4.63 -5.71 14.84
N GLU A 68 -4.09 -6.78 15.41
CA GLU A 68 -4.68 -8.11 15.49
C GLU A 68 -4.55 -8.62 16.93
N ASP A 69 -5.55 -9.33 17.43
CA ASP A 69 -5.49 -9.98 18.75
C ASP A 69 -5.79 -11.46 18.60
N LYS A 70 -4.82 -12.35 18.84
CA LYS A 70 -5.09 -13.79 18.91
C LYS A 70 -5.62 -14.12 20.30
N ILE A 71 -6.89 -14.50 20.37
CA ILE A 71 -7.60 -14.83 21.59
C ILE A 71 -7.75 -16.35 21.68
N GLU A 72 -7.06 -16.98 22.64
CA GLU A 72 -7.14 -18.42 22.89
C GLU A 72 -7.96 -18.71 24.15
N PHE A 73 -9.00 -19.54 23.99
CA PHE A 73 -10.00 -19.75 25.03
C PHE A 73 -9.64 -20.95 25.92
N GLY A 74 -8.91 -20.72 27.01
CA GLY A 74 -8.52 -21.77 27.96
C GLY A 74 -7.92 -23.00 27.27
N ASP A 75 -8.39 -24.19 27.68
CA ASP A 75 -7.95 -25.48 27.12
C ASP A 75 -8.86 -26.00 25.98
N THR A 76 -9.59 -25.12 25.29
CA THR A 76 -10.58 -25.53 24.26
C THR A 76 -9.99 -25.78 22.88
N ASN A 77 -8.67 -25.61 22.70
CA ASN A 77 -7.97 -25.69 21.41
C ASN A 77 -8.50 -24.73 20.33
N PHE A 78 -9.38 -23.79 20.73
CA PHE A 78 -9.99 -22.81 19.85
C PHE A 78 -9.34 -21.44 20.03
N ALA A 79 -9.10 -20.76 18.92
CA ALA A 79 -8.69 -19.36 18.92
C ALA A 79 -9.47 -18.53 17.92
N LEU A 80 -9.77 -17.28 18.31
CA LEU A 80 -10.36 -16.26 17.45
C LEU A 80 -9.37 -15.11 17.32
N THR A 81 -9.14 -14.65 16.10
CA THR A 81 -8.21 -13.57 15.79
C THR A 81 -8.91 -12.49 14.99
N PRO A 82 -9.62 -11.55 15.66
CA PRO A 82 -10.06 -10.32 15.02
C PRO A 82 -8.86 -9.44 14.68
N GLY A 83 -8.96 -8.72 13.58
CA GLY A 83 -7.97 -7.79 13.10
C GLY A 83 -8.59 -6.66 12.28
N ILE A 84 -7.92 -5.53 12.28
CA ILE A 84 -8.29 -4.38 11.47
C ILE A 84 -7.03 -3.71 10.95
N ARG A 85 -7.07 -3.29 9.69
CA ARG A 85 -6.01 -2.50 9.06
C ARG A 85 -6.59 -1.21 8.51
N PHE A 86 -5.89 -0.11 8.74
CA PHE A 86 -6.11 1.18 8.12
C PHE A 86 -4.98 1.45 7.13
N ASP A 87 -5.34 1.86 5.92
CA ASP A 87 -4.41 2.28 4.87
C ASP A 87 -4.76 3.70 4.44
N TRP A 88 -3.75 4.53 4.26
CA TRP A 88 -3.86 5.87 3.68
C TRP A 88 -2.76 6.09 2.66
N PHE A 89 -3.08 6.78 1.57
CA PHE A 89 -2.09 7.19 0.58
C PHE A 89 -2.32 8.64 0.13
N SER A 90 -1.24 9.26 -0.36
CA SER A 90 -1.25 10.56 -1.02
C SER A 90 -0.25 10.57 -2.17
N TYR A 91 -0.67 11.15 -3.29
CA TYR A 91 0.12 11.37 -4.49
C TYR A 91 0.05 12.85 -4.85
N ASP A 92 1.21 13.48 -4.88
CA ASP A 92 1.41 14.89 -5.21
C ASP A 92 2.20 14.98 -6.54
N PRO A 93 1.50 15.17 -7.68
CA PRO A 93 2.13 15.21 -8.99
C PRO A 93 2.64 16.61 -9.35
N SER A 94 3.86 16.68 -9.90
CA SER A 94 4.49 17.94 -10.32
C SER A 94 4.63 18.04 -11.84
N THR A 95 4.41 19.24 -12.38
CA THR A 95 4.68 19.56 -13.80
C THR A 95 6.14 19.96 -14.07
N SER A 96 7.06 19.69 -13.16
CA SER A 96 8.49 20.01 -13.31
C SER A 96 9.27 18.97 -14.13
N GLY A 97 10.58 19.15 -14.25
CA GLY A 97 11.48 18.13 -14.79
C GLY A 97 11.24 17.82 -16.26
N GLY A 98 11.42 16.56 -16.65
CA GLY A 98 11.25 16.09 -18.03
C GLY A 98 9.81 16.16 -18.54
N PHE A 99 8.83 16.35 -17.64
CA PHE A 99 7.41 16.48 -17.97
C PHE A 99 7.04 17.90 -18.42
N ALA A 100 7.80 18.92 -17.99
CA ALA A 100 7.57 20.31 -18.38
C ALA A 100 7.67 20.55 -19.91
N SER A 101 8.46 19.72 -20.60
CA SER A 101 8.64 19.76 -22.06
C SER A 101 7.64 18.87 -22.83
N ASN A 102 6.69 18.22 -22.15
CA ASN A 102 5.73 17.34 -22.80
C ASN A 102 4.74 18.16 -23.66
N PRO A 103 4.68 17.97 -24.99
CA PRO A 103 3.81 18.75 -25.88
C PRO A 103 2.33 18.42 -25.69
N ALA A 104 2.01 17.31 -25.01
CA ALA A 104 0.65 16.96 -24.61
C ALA A 104 0.27 17.54 -23.25
N LEU A 105 1.14 18.30 -22.55
CA LEU A 105 0.85 18.87 -21.23
C LEU A 105 -0.48 19.65 -21.19
N ALA A 106 -0.79 20.43 -22.23
CA ALA A 106 -2.06 21.16 -22.33
C ALA A 106 -3.31 20.25 -22.43
N LYS A 107 -3.14 18.98 -22.80
CA LYS A 107 -4.22 17.98 -22.89
C LYS A 107 -4.48 17.28 -21.55
N PHE A 108 -3.47 17.19 -20.67
CA PHE A 108 -3.62 16.58 -19.34
C PHE A 108 -4.41 17.48 -18.37
N GLY A 109 -4.59 18.76 -18.70
CA GLY A 109 -5.27 19.71 -17.82
C GLY A 109 -4.48 19.98 -16.53
N THR A 110 -5.17 20.39 -15.48
CA THR A 110 -4.55 20.62 -14.16
C THR A 110 -4.30 19.28 -13.47
N LEU A 111 -3.03 18.93 -13.26
CA LEU A 111 -2.67 17.83 -12.36
C LEU A 111 -3.26 18.11 -10.98
N SER A 112 -3.89 17.10 -10.39
CA SER A 112 -4.58 17.22 -9.12
C SER A 112 -4.08 16.14 -8.18
N ASP A 113 -3.74 16.53 -6.95
CA ASP A 113 -3.35 15.63 -5.89
C ASP A 113 -4.43 14.55 -5.68
N ARG A 114 -3.97 13.34 -5.33
CA ARG A 114 -4.86 12.21 -5.04
C ARG A 114 -4.53 11.63 -3.69
N SER A 115 -5.51 11.59 -2.80
CA SER A 115 -5.41 10.90 -1.52
C SER A 115 -6.72 10.21 -1.19
N ASP A 116 -6.61 9.08 -0.48
CA ASP A 116 -7.76 8.35 0.04
C ASP A 116 -7.33 7.48 1.23
N GLN A 117 -8.31 6.95 1.95
CA GLN A 117 -8.11 6.05 3.08
C GLN A 117 -9.08 4.87 3.03
N HIS A 118 -8.64 3.73 3.55
CA HIS A 118 -9.45 2.52 3.60
C HIS A 118 -9.26 1.76 4.91
N VAL A 119 -10.32 1.09 5.33
CA VAL A 119 -10.33 0.22 6.51
C VAL A 119 -10.66 -1.21 6.09
N SER A 120 -9.73 -2.12 6.33
CA SER A 120 -9.79 -3.53 5.97
C SER A 120 -9.97 -4.39 7.23
N PRO A 121 -11.19 -4.92 7.52
CA PRO A 121 -11.40 -5.87 8.60
C PRO A 121 -10.92 -7.28 8.23
N LYS A 122 -10.52 -8.04 9.25
CA LYS A 122 -10.17 -9.47 9.18
C LYS A 122 -10.69 -10.19 10.42
N VAL A 123 -11.21 -11.40 10.25
CA VAL A 123 -11.46 -12.34 11.34
C VAL A 123 -10.97 -13.71 10.92
N LEU A 124 -10.12 -14.31 11.74
CA LEU A 124 -9.63 -15.68 11.59
C LEU A 124 -10.10 -16.50 12.79
N ALA A 125 -10.67 -17.68 12.53
CA ALA A 125 -10.97 -18.68 13.55
C ALA A 125 -10.12 -19.93 13.29
N THR A 126 -9.51 -20.47 14.33
CA THR A 126 -8.69 -21.69 14.25
C THR A 126 -9.09 -22.67 15.35
N TYR A 127 -9.03 -23.97 15.04
CA TYR A 127 -9.30 -25.05 16.00
C TYR A 127 -8.28 -26.17 15.81
N GLU A 128 -7.55 -26.52 16.87
CA GLU A 128 -6.59 -27.63 16.83
C GLU A 128 -7.33 -28.96 17.09
N LEU A 129 -7.50 -29.73 16.02
CA LEU A 129 -8.18 -31.03 16.06
C LEU A 129 -7.27 -32.10 16.67
N THR A 130 -5.98 -32.06 16.34
CA THR A 130 -4.89 -32.85 16.94
C THR A 130 -3.64 -31.95 17.01
N PRO A 131 -2.56 -32.36 17.71
CA PRO A 131 -1.30 -31.61 17.72
C PRO A 131 -0.70 -31.34 16.32
N ASP A 132 -1.08 -32.14 15.32
CA ASP A 132 -0.58 -32.08 13.95
C ASP A 132 -1.61 -31.53 12.93
N VAL A 133 -2.86 -31.29 13.36
CA VAL A 133 -3.96 -30.92 12.47
C VAL A 133 -4.75 -29.74 13.04
N GLN A 134 -4.76 -28.63 12.30
CA GLN A 134 -5.53 -27.43 12.62
C GLN A 134 -6.56 -27.14 11.52
N LEU A 135 -7.80 -26.88 11.92
CA LEU A 135 -8.86 -26.35 11.08
C LEU A 135 -8.83 -24.82 11.15
N TYR A 136 -9.10 -24.15 10.03
CA TYR A 136 -9.17 -22.69 10.00
C TYR A 136 -10.29 -22.19 9.11
N THR A 137 -10.77 -20.98 9.39
CA THR A 137 -11.67 -20.21 8.53
C THR A 137 -11.35 -18.74 8.68
N GLN A 138 -11.24 -18.02 7.56
CA GLN A 138 -10.92 -16.60 7.56
C GLN A 138 -11.90 -15.83 6.67
N LEU A 139 -12.35 -14.68 7.18
CA LEU A 139 -13.08 -13.67 6.42
C LEU A 139 -12.28 -12.37 6.48
N SER A 140 -11.98 -11.77 5.34
CA SER A 140 -11.22 -10.53 5.26
C SER A 140 -11.56 -9.70 4.04
N SER A 141 -11.50 -8.38 4.19
CA SER A 141 -11.43 -7.44 3.08
C SER A 141 -9.99 -6.96 2.91
N ALA A 142 -9.61 -6.58 1.70
CA ALA A 142 -8.30 -6.00 1.40
C ALA A 142 -8.45 -4.84 0.43
N PHE A 143 -7.49 -3.91 0.48
CA PHE A 143 -7.45 -2.73 -0.35
C PHE A 143 -6.09 -2.56 -1.00
N ARG A 144 -6.11 -2.02 -2.23
CA ARG A 144 -4.92 -1.60 -2.96
C ARG A 144 -5.16 -0.19 -3.49
N ALA A 145 -4.30 0.74 -3.12
CA ALA A 145 -4.29 2.06 -3.72
C ALA A 145 -4.02 1.94 -5.24
N PRO A 146 -4.61 2.81 -6.08
CA PRO A 146 -4.24 2.92 -7.49
C PRO A 146 -2.76 3.23 -7.65
N THR A 147 -2.11 2.76 -8.70
CA THR A 147 -0.71 3.13 -8.97
C THR A 147 -0.62 4.53 -9.60
N VAL A 148 0.58 5.11 -9.58
CA VAL A 148 0.87 6.38 -10.27
C VAL A 148 0.52 6.29 -11.76
N ASP A 149 0.92 5.19 -12.41
CA ASP A 149 0.58 4.93 -13.82
C ASP A 149 -0.94 4.82 -14.04
N GLU A 150 -1.68 4.15 -13.15
CA GLU A 150 -3.14 4.03 -13.24
C GLU A 150 -3.87 5.39 -13.13
N LEU A 151 -3.22 6.40 -12.55
CA LEU A 151 -3.81 7.73 -12.33
C LEU A 151 -3.34 8.79 -13.32
N TYR A 152 -2.12 8.67 -13.86
CA TYR A 152 -1.46 9.76 -14.59
C TYR A 152 -0.84 9.35 -15.94
N SER A 153 -1.02 8.10 -16.40
CA SER A 153 -0.70 7.68 -17.79
C SER A 153 -1.93 7.61 -18.68
#